data_AF-A6TUU8-F1
#
_entry.id   AF-A6TUU8-F1
#
_cell.length_a   1.000
_cell.length_b   1.000
_cell.length_c   1.000
_cell.angle_alpha   90.00
_cell.angle_beta   90.00
_cell.angle_gamma   90.00
#
_symmetry.space_group_name_H-M   'P 1'
#
loop_
_entity.id
_entity.type
_entity.pdbx_description
1 polymer ?
#
loop_
_entity_poly.entity_id
_entity_poly.type
_entity_poly.pdbx_seq_one_letter_code
_entity_poly.pdbx_strand_id
1 'polypeptide(L)'
;MSNELSVKEKIMHFAKQEFLYHGFKDASLRNIAAATGMTTGAIYTYFKDKNALFEAIVDPVCIQVKEIFDALSSSYYDTETVISDITIQKSLDNFYLIYDFIYKHFDVFRLLVVEADGSSKSDFVHTIVDYEVKHTLAYLDRMKKKNNLYVEIDCSTLHIISESYINALLEPVRHNMSHEEALKNLDFLVIFYSGGWQSVFNELFNEKK
;
A
#
# COMPACT_ATOMS: atom_id res chain seq x y z
N MET A 1 9.81 23.13 -24.13
CA MET A 1 10.41 23.92 -23.03
C MET A 1 11.15 22.94 -22.15
N SER A 2 12.45 23.10 -21.98
CA SER A 2 13.27 22.26 -21.10
C SER A 2 12.73 22.39 -19.68
N ASN A 3 12.13 21.33 -19.14
CA ASN A 3 11.60 21.36 -17.78
C ASN A 3 12.79 21.15 -16.83
N GLU A 4 13.51 22.23 -16.54
CA GLU A 4 14.64 22.21 -15.63
C GLU A 4 14.11 22.02 -14.21
N LEU A 5 14.48 20.91 -13.56
CA LEU A 5 14.07 20.60 -12.19
C LEU A 5 14.51 21.75 -11.27
N SER A 6 13.63 22.18 -10.36
CA SER A 6 14.02 23.05 -9.27
C SER A 6 15.13 22.40 -8.43
N VAL A 7 15.88 23.20 -7.68
CA VAL A 7 16.94 22.68 -6.79
C VAL A 7 16.40 21.62 -5.83
N LYS A 8 15.19 21.84 -5.30
CA LYS A 8 14.51 20.89 -4.42
C LYS A 8 14.21 19.56 -5.11
N GLU A 9 13.66 19.60 -6.32
CA GLU A 9 13.36 18.40 -7.12
C GLU A 9 14.64 17.67 -7.54
N LYS A 10 15.72 18.40 -7.85
CA LYS A 10 17.03 17.80 -8.13
C LYS A 10 17.58 17.05 -6.91
N ILE A 11 17.49 17.63 -5.71
CA ILE A 11 17.88 16.95 -4.47
C ILE A 11 17.05 15.68 -4.27
N MET A 12 15.72 15.78 -4.38
CA MET A 12 14.81 14.63 -4.23
C MET A 12 15.10 13.53 -5.27
N HIS A 13 15.42 13.89 -6.51
CA HIS A 13 15.77 12.93 -7.55
C HIS A 13 17.01 12.10 -7.18
N PHE A 14 18.12 12.73 -6.82
CA PHE A 14 19.34 12.02 -6.43
C PHE A 14 19.19 11.29 -5.10
N ALA A 15 18.45 11.86 -4.16
CA ALA A 15 18.13 11.21 -2.89
C ALA A 15 17.33 9.92 -3.09
N LYS A 16 16.33 9.93 -3.99
CA LYS A 16 15.57 8.72 -4.33
C LYS A 16 16.50 7.60 -4.81
N GLN A 17 17.47 7.91 -5.67
CA GLN A 17 18.44 6.93 -6.16
C GLN A 17 19.35 6.40 -5.05
N GLU A 18 19.87 7.27 -4.19
CA GLU A 18 20.68 6.88 -3.03
C GLU A 18 19.88 5.94 -2.11
N PHE A 19 18.63 6.29 -1.79
CA PHE A 19 17.77 5.48 -0.93
C PHE A 19 17.40 4.13 -1.57
N LEU A 20 17.16 4.09 -2.89
CA LEU A 20 16.86 2.84 -3.60
C LEU A 20 18.06 1.88 -3.63
N TYR A 21 19.28 2.42 -3.65
CA TYR A 21 20.48 1.60 -3.78
C TYR A 21 21.07 1.18 -2.42
N HIS A 22 20.98 2.06 -1.41
CA HIS A 22 21.61 1.83 -0.10
C HIS A 22 20.61 1.57 1.04
N GLY A 23 19.30 1.69 0.80
CA GLY A 23 18.34 1.71 1.90
C GLY A 23 18.36 3.04 2.66
N PHE A 24 17.28 3.35 3.37
CA PHE A 24 17.21 4.58 4.18
C PHE A 24 18.34 4.64 5.20
N LYS A 25 18.58 3.55 5.92
CA LYS A 25 19.55 3.47 7.02
C LYS A 25 20.97 3.84 6.57
N ASP A 26 21.45 3.23 5.48
CA ASP A 26 22.83 3.36 5.02
C ASP A 26 23.03 4.46 3.97
N ALA A 27 21.95 5.04 3.42
CA ALA A 27 22.02 6.19 2.53
C ALA A 27 22.74 7.41 3.14
N SER A 28 23.58 8.05 2.34
CA SER A 28 24.47 9.15 2.72
C SER A 28 24.04 10.49 2.14
N LEU A 29 23.70 11.45 3.01
CA LEU A 29 23.45 12.84 2.62
C LEU A 29 24.67 13.48 1.92
N ARG A 30 25.89 13.01 2.22
CA ARG A 30 27.11 13.49 1.55
C ARG A 30 27.17 13.01 0.10
N ASN A 31 26.78 11.77 -0.18
CA ASN A 31 26.74 11.24 -1.54
C ASN A 31 25.68 11.98 -2.36
N ILE A 32 24.50 12.21 -1.76
CA ILE A 32 23.42 13.00 -2.37
C ILE A 32 23.91 14.42 -2.71
N ALA A 33 24.60 15.08 -1.77
CA ALA A 33 25.17 16.41 -1.99
C ALA A 33 26.20 16.42 -3.13
N ALA A 34 27.11 15.44 -3.16
CA ALA A 34 28.08 15.31 -4.23
C ALA A 34 27.41 15.12 -5.60
N ALA A 35 26.37 14.27 -5.68
CA ALA A 35 25.63 14.01 -6.92
C ALA A 35 24.83 15.23 -7.41
N THR A 36 24.38 16.10 -6.52
CA THR A 36 23.69 17.35 -6.89
C THR A 36 24.66 18.49 -7.23
N GLY A 37 25.95 18.36 -6.88
CA GLY A 37 26.96 19.42 -6.95
C GLY A 37 26.87 20.43 -5.79
N MET A 38 26.24 20.05 -4.68
CA MET A 38 25.98 20.88 -3.52
C MET A 38 26.81 20.44 -2.31
N THR A 39 26.78 21.24 -1.24
CA THR A 39 27.27 20.82 0.08
C THR A 39 26.13 20.17 0.86
N THR A 40 26.47 19.33 1.85
CA THR A 40 25.47 18.80 2.79
C THR A 40 24.73 19.91 3.53
N GLY A 41 25.44 20.97 3.93
CA GLY A 41 24.85 22.17 4.53
C GLY A 41 23.79 22.83 3.65
N ALA A 42 24.00 22.86 2.32
CA ALA A 42 23.03 23.38 1.38
C ALA A 42 21.81 22.46 1.19
N ILE A 43 21.89 21.17 1.48
CA ILE A 43 20.69 20.30 1.53
C ILE A 43 19.85 20.63 2.76
N TYR A 44 20.50 20.92 3.90
CA TYR A 44 19.80 21.23 5.15
C TYR A 44 18.95 22.51 5.10
N THR A 45 19.19 23.40 4.16
CA THR A 45 18.32 24.58 3.94
C THR A 45 16.98 24.21 3.29
N TYR A 46 16.88 23.05 2.64
CA TYR A 46 15.64 22.54 2.03
C TYR A 46 14.98 21.45 2.87
N PHE A 47 15.77 20.62 3.54
CA PHE A 47 15.30 19.48 4.33
C PHE A 47 16.03 19.42 5.67
N LYS A 48 15.31 19.56 6.78
CA LYS A 48 15.89 19.63 8.13
C LYS A 48 16.76 18.41 8.50
N ASP A 49 16.46 17.25 7.94
CA ASP A 49 17.14 15.98 8.21
C ASP A 49 16.89 14.96 7.07
N LYS A 50 17.51 13.78 7.18
CA LYS A 50 17.38 12.69 6.21
C LYS A 50 15.94 12.17 6.12
N ASN A 51 15.20 12.14 7.24
CA ASN A 51 13.80 11.71 7.27
C ASN A 51 12.91 12.69 6.48
N ALA A 52 13.04 14.00 6.69
CA ALA A 52 12.27 15.01 5.97
C ALA A 52 12.48 14.94 4.45
N LEU A 53 13.70 14.58 4.02
CA LEU A 53 14.00 14.35 2.61
C LEU A 53 13.33 13.07 2.09
N PHE A 54 13.37 11.97 2.86
CA PHE A 54 12.69 10.72 2.51
C PHE A 54 11.16 10.89 2.45
N GLU A 55 10.57 11.52 3.47
CA GLU A 55 9.15 11.88 3.56
C GLU A 55 8.71 12.68 2.34
N ALA A 56 9.46 13.71 1.96
CA ALA A 56 9.13 14.51 0.78
C ALA A 56 9.06 13.69 -0.52
N ILE A 57 9.77 12.57 -0.61
CA ILE A 57 9.76 11.67 -1.77
C ILE A 57 8.55 10.73 -1.73
N VAL A 58 8.25 10.16 -0.55
CA VAL A 58 7.27 9.06 -0.44
C VAL A 58 5.86 9.52 -0.03
N ASP A 59 5.73 10.61 0.72
CA ASP A 59 4.45 11.09 1.24
C ASP A 59 3.40 11.38 0.17
N PRO A 60 3.73 11.94 -1.01
CA PRO A 60 2.74 12.13 -2.06
C PRO A 60 2.05 10.83 -2.48
N VAL A 61 2.76 9.70 -2.46
CA VAL A 61 2.20 8.38 -2.78
C VAL A 61 1.46 7.81 -1.57
N CYS A 62 2.00 7.96 -0.35
CA CYS A 62 1.31 7.53 0.87
C CYS A 62 -0.07 8.20 1.04
N ILE A 63 -0.18 9.49 0.70
CA ILE A 63 -1.45 10.22 0.72
C ILE A 63 -2.44 9.62 -0.29
N GLN A 64 -2.01 9.35 -1.52
CA GLN A 64 -2.85 8.72 -2.54
C GLN A 64 -3.30 7.30 -2.13
N VAL A 65 -2.42 6.51 -1.51
CA VAL A 65 -2.78 5.19 -0.96
C VAL A 65 -3.90 5.35 0.08
N LYS A 66 -3.76 6.29 1.01
CA LYS A 66 -4.80 6.57 2.00
C LYS A 66 -6.12 7.00 1.35
N GLU A 67 -6.06 7.87 0.34
CA GLU A 67 -7.26 8.31 -0.40
C GLU A 67 -7.97 7.15 -1.11
N ILE A 68 -7.22 6.17 -1.64
CA ILE A 68 -7.80 4.94 -2.21
C ILE A 68 -8.57 4.16 -1.14
N PHE A 69 -7.98 3.95 0.06
CA PHE A 69 -8.67 3.27 1.17
C PHE A 69 -9.89 4.05 1.66
N ASP A 70 -9.78 5.38 1.79
CA ASP A 70 -10.87 6.26 2.22
C ASP A 70 -12.01 6.25 1.20
N ALA A 71 -11.72 6.28 -0.11
CA ALA A 71 -12.71 6.17 -1.18
C ALA A 71 -13.38 4.80 -1.21
N LEU A 72 -12.61 3.73 -1.06
CA LEU A 72 -13.14 2.38 -0.93
C LEU A 72 -14.09 2.34 0.25
N SER A 73 -13.68 2.76 1.46
CA SER A 73 -14.54 2.77 2.64
C SER A 73 -15.82 3.59 2.43
N SER A 74 -15.72 4.79 1.85
CA SER A 74 -16.82 5.73 1.54
C SER A 74 -17.85 5.12 0.61
N SER A 75 -17.41 4.40 -0.44
CA SER A 75 -18.31 3.71 -1.37
C SER A 75 -19.19 2.64 -0.72
N TYR A 76 -18.78 2.11 0.45
CA TYR A 76 -19.59 1.18 1.24
C TYR A 76 -20.58 1.86 2.20
N TYR A 77 -20.49 3.18 2.42
CA TYR A 77 -21.42 3.89 3.31
C TYR A 77 -22.74 4.27 2.64
N ASP A 78 -22.80 4.31 1.30
CA ASP A 78 -23.91 4.96 0.60
C ASP A 78 -24.96 4.04 -0.03
N THR A 79 -24.89 2.70 0.11
CA THR A 79 -25.92 1.86 -0.52
C THR A 79 -26.26 0.53 0.18
N GLU A 80 -27.55 0.22 0.20
CA GLU A 80 -28.11 -1.10 0.50
C GLU A 80 -27.68 -2.19 -0.52
N THR A 81 -27.18 -1.79 -1.69
CA THR A 81 -26.78 -2.65 -2.83
C THR A 81 -25.33 -3.15 -2.79
N VAL A 82 -24.37 -2.43 -2.20
CA VAL A 82 -22.94 -2.86 -2.24
C VAL A 82 -22.68 -4.15 -1.45
N ILE A 83 -23.55 -4.48 -0.50
CA ILE A 83 -23.38 -5.60 0.42
C ILE A 83 -23.50 -6.98 -0.29
N SER A 84 -24.20 -7.06 -1.43
CA SER A 84 -24.39 -8.31 -2.20
C SER A 84 -23.39 -8.56 -3.33
N ASP A 85 -22.55 -7.58 -3.69
CA ASP A 85 -21.87 -7.56 -5.01
C ASP A 85 -20.33 -7.58 -4.95
N ILE A 86 -19.73 -8.10 -3.87
CA ILE A 86 -18.28 -8.42 -3.90
C ILE A 86 -18.10 -9.74 -4.67
N THR A 87 -18.04 -9.62 -5.99
CA THR A 87 -17.71 -10.72 -6.89
C THR A 87 -16.19 -10.83 -7.05
N ILE A 88 -15.71 -12.04 -7.36
CA ILE A 88 -14.30 -12.26 -7.72
C ILE A 88 -13.87 -11.31 -8.85
N GLN A 89 -14.74 -11.10 -9.85
CA GLN A 89 -14.44 -10.19 -10.96
C GLN A 89 -14.22 -8.74 -10.49
N LYS A 90 -15.09 -8.24 -9.61
CA LYS A 90 -14.95 -6.88 -9.06
C LYS A 90 -13.68 -6.75 -8.20
N SER A 91 -13.33 -7.80 -7.45
CA SER A 91 -12.06 -7.87 -6.73
C SER A 91 -10.87 -7.81 -7.70
N LEU A 92 -10.90 -8.58 -8.78
CA LEU A 92 -9.85 -8.55 -9.81
C LEU A 92 -9.70 -7.15 -10.41
N ASP A 93 -10.79 -6.55 -10.89
CA ASP A 93 -10.76 -5.22 -11.52
C ASP A 93 -10.14 -4.17 -10.59
N ASN A 94 -10.48 -4.20 -9.29
CA ASN A 94 -9.89 -3.32 -8.29
C ASN A 94 -8.38 -3.56 -8.13
N PHE A 95 -7.96 -4.83 -8.08
CA PHE A 95 -6.55 -5.18 -7.92
C PHE A 95 -5.71 -4.85 -9.15
N TYR A 96 -6.27 -4.95 -10.37
CA TYR A 96 -5.62 -4.43 -11.58
C TYR A 96 -5.34 -2.94 -11.46
N LEU A 97 -6.32 -2.13 -11.03
CA LEU A 97 -6.13 -0.69 -10.81
C LEU A 97 -5.09 -0.39 -9.74
N ILE A 98 -5.07 -1.18 -8.65
CA ILE A 98 -4.06 -1.05 -7.59
C ILE A 98 -2.67 -1.37 -8.12
N TYR A 99 -2.52 -2.44 -8.92
CA TYR A 99 -1.23 -2.80 -9.51
C TYR A 99 -0.76 -1.77 -10.53
N ASP A 100 -1.63 -1.24 -11.37
CA ASP A 100 -1.31 -0.12 -12.26
C ASP A 100 -0.76 1.09 -11.47
N PHE A 101 -1.39 1.41 -10.33
CA PHE A 101 -0.92 2.47 -9.44
C PHE A 101 0.44 2.15 -8.81
N ILE A 102 0.63 0.92 -8.29
CA ILE A 102 1.91 0.46 -7.73
C ILE A 102 3.00 0.59 -8.78
N TYR A 103 2.78 0.10 -9.99
CA TYR A 103 3.80 0.09 -11.05
C TYR A 103 4.06 1.47 -11.65
N LYS A 104 3.08 2.37 -11.65
CA LYS A 104 3.29 3.80 -11.96
C LYS A 104 4.21 4.47 -10.93
N HIS A 105 4.18 4.02 -9.67
CA HIS A 105 4.95 4.55 -8.56
C HIS A 105 5.98 3.54 -8.01
N PHE A 106 6.47 2.63 -8.87
CA PHE A 106 7.17 1.42 -8.42
C PHE A 106 8.38 1.70 -7.53
N ASP A 107 9.21 2.67 -7.91
CA ASP A 107 10.36 3.13 -7.11
C ASP A 107 9.94 3.57 -5.69
N VAL A 108 8.81 4.26 -5.56
CA VAL A 108 8.33 4.73 -4.26
C VAL A 108 7.81 3.57 -3.42
N PHE A 109 7.12 2.60 -4.04
CA PHE A 109 6.75 1.36 -3.36
C PHE A 109 7.96 0.53 -2.96
N ARG A 110 9.00 0.44 -3.80
CA ARG A 110 10.29 -0.17 -3.42
C ARG A 110 10.88 0.52 -2.18
N LEU A 111 10.89 1.85 -2.18
CA LEU A 111 11.38 2.61 -1.03
C LEU A 111 10.61 2.30 0.25
N LEU A 112 9.28 2.25 0.17
CA LEU A 112 8.41 2.04 1.32
C LEU A 112 8.39 0.58 1.82
N VAL A 113 8.50 -0.40 0.91
CA VAL A 113 8.34 -1.82 1.22
C VAL A 113 9.67 -2.50 1.55
N VAL A 114 10.77 -2.05 0.95
CA VAL A 114 12.09 -2.70 1.07
C VAL A 114 13.09 -1.81 1.80
N GLU A 115 13.12 -0.52 1.46
CA GLU A 115 14.23 0.38 1.83
C GLU A 115 13.92 1.30 3.02
N ALA A 116 12.74 1.19 3.63
CA ALA A 116 12.26 2.13 4.65
C ALA A 116 12.80 1.86 6.07
N ASP A 117 13.56 0.79 6.30
CA ASP A 117 14.07 0.43 7.63
C ASP A 117 14.87 1.60 8.26
N GLY A 118 14.53 1.92 9.51
CA GLY A 118 15.09 3.05 10.26
C GLY A 118 14.55 4.43 9.88
N SER A 119 13.62 4.54 8.93
CA SER A 119 12.91 5.79 8.59
C SER A 119 11.64 5.97 9.41
N SER A 120 11.01 7.15 9.33
CA SER A 120 9.66 7.39 9.85
C SER A 120 8.55 6.61 9.14
N LYS A 121 8.88 5.86 8.08
CA LYS A 121 7.95 5.09 7.25
C LYS A 121 8.21 3.58 7.29
N SER A 122 9.00 3.09 8.24
CA SER A 122 9.28 1.66 8.40
C SER A 122 8.01 0.81 8.55
N ASP A 123 6.96 1.38 9.14
CA ASP A 123 5.71 0.68 9.44
C ASP A 123 4.66 0.83 8.31
N PHE A 124 5.08 1.22 7.10
CA PHE A 124 4.17 1.45 5.97
C PHE A 124 3.31 0.22 5.64
N VAL A 125 3.92 -0.97 5.57
CA VAL A 125 3.18 -2.22 5.27
C VAL A 125 2.18 -2.53 6.38
N HIS A 126 2.57 -2.36 7.65
CA HIS A 126 1.67 -2.54 8.79
C HIS A 126 0.49 -1.56 8.75
N THR A 127 0.75 -0.30 8.38
CA THR A 127 -0.30 0.71 8.19
C THR A 127 -1.32 0.31 7.12
N ILE A 128 -0.87 -0.32 6.02
CA ILE A 128 -1.78 -0.84 4.98
C ILE A 128 -2.63 -1.98 5.55
N VAL A 129 -2.03 -2.90 6.31
CA VAL A 129 -2.75 -3.99 6.96
C VAL A 129 -3.83 -3.45 7.90
N ASP A 130 -3.52 -2.44 8.72
CA ASP A 130 -4.49 -1.80 9.60
C ASP A 130 -5.67 -1.19 8.83
N TYR A 131 -5.41 -0.54 7.69
CA TYR A 131 -6.46 -0.01 6.83
C TYR A 131 -7.35 -1.11 6.24
N GLU A 132 -6.75 -2.21 5.79
CA GLU A 132 -7.48 -3.37 5.27
C GLU A 132 -8.36 -4.00 6.37
N VAL A 133 -7.79 -4.27 7.55
CA VAL A 133 -8.50 -4.90 8.68
C VAL A 133 -9.68 -4.03 9.10
N LYS A 134 -9.48 -2.73 9.25
CA LYS A 134 -10.53 -1.77 9.58
C LYS A 134 -11.64 -1.76 8.53
N HIS A 135 -11.28 -1.82 7.26
CA HIS A 135 -12.23 -1.86 6.16
C HIS A 135 -13.08 -3.14 6.17
N THR A 136 -12.42 -4.29 6.34
CA THR A 136 -13.07 -5.61 6.41
C THR A 136 -13.99 -5.72 7.63
N LEU A 137 -13.58 -5.24 8.80
CA LEU A 137 -14.45 -5.18 9.99
C LEU A 137 -15.69 -4.32 9.75
N ALA A 138 -15.52 -3.13 9.15
CA ALA A 138 -16.64 -2.26 8.84
C ALA A 138 -17.63 -2.91 7.85
N TYR A 139 -17.11 -3.67 6.87
CA TYR A 139 -17.95 -4.46 5.97
C TYR A 139 -18.72 -5.55 6.71
N LEU A 140 -18.05 -6.29 7.60
CA LEU A 140 -18.67 -7.36 8.38
C LEU A 140 -19.75 -6.85 9.34
N ASP A 141 -19.51 -5.72 10.02
CA ASP A 141 -20.50 -5.11 10.90
C ASP A 141 -21.78 -4.69 10.15
N ARG A 142 -21.64 -4.22 8.90
CA ARG A 142 -22.79 -3.91 8.04
C ARG A 142 -23.53 -5.18 7.62
N MET A 143 -22.81 -6.22 7.22
CA MET A 143 -23.38 -7.54 6.87
C MET A 143 -24.18 -8.13 8.04
N LYS A 144 -23.63 -8.09 9.25
CA LYS A 144 -24.28 -8.56 10.48
C LYS A 144 -25.57 -7.79 10.75
N LYS A 145 -25.53 -6.45 10.70
CA LYS A 145 -26.71 -5.59 10.92
C LYS A 145 -27.81 -5.84 9.88
N LYS A 146 -27.46 -5.92 8.59
CA LYS A 146 -28.43 -6.11 7.49
C LYS A 146 -29.16 -7.45 7.59
N ASN A 147 -28.44 -8.52 7.93
CA ASN A 147 -28.99 -9.88 7.97
C ASN A 147 -29.45 -10.31 9.37
N ASN A 148 -29.39 -9.41 10.36
CA ASN A 148 -29.69 -9.70 11.77
C ASN A 148 -28.90 -10.91 12.31
N LEU A 149 -27.60 -10.97 11.98
CA LEU A 149 -26.72 -12.08 12.35
C LEU A 149 -25.89 -11.72 13.58
N TYR A 150 -25.70 -12.70 14.45
CA TYR A 150 -24.80 -12.59 15.60
C TYR A 150 -23.62 -13.54 15.42
N VAL A 151 -22.58 -13.05 14.77
CA VAL A 151 -21.33 -13.77 14.52
C VAL A 151 -20.19 -12.93 15.07
N GLU A 152 -19.31 -13.53 15.84
CA GLU A 152 -18.07 -12.92 16.29
C GLU A 152 -16.92 -13.40 15.39
N ILE A 153 -16.10 -12.45 14.92
CA ILE A 153 -14.90 -12.75 14.14
C ILE A 153 -13.76 -12.21 14.97
N ASP A 154 -12.83 -13.09 15.32
CA ASP A 154 -11.66 -12.70 16.09
C ASP A 154 -10.80 -11.75 15.25
N CYS A 155 -10.58 -10.54 15.76
CA CYS A 155 -9.78 -9.50 15.14
C CYS A 155 -8.34 -9.99 14.90
N SER A 156 -7.82 -10.86 15.77
CA SER A 156 -6.47 -11.43 15.61
C SER A 156 -6.37 -12.32 14.37
N THR A 157 -7.42 -13.11 14.09
CA THR A 157 -7.48 -13.98 12.91
C THR A 157 -7.57 -13.15 11.64
N LEU A 158 -8.39 -12.08 11.64
CA LEU A 158 -8.48 -11.17 10.51
C LEU A 158 -7.13 -10.52 10.22
N HIS A 159 -6.45 -9.99 11.24
CA HIS A 159 -5.13 -9.40 11.08
C HIS A 159 -4.12 -10.38 10.47
N ILE A 160 -4.07 -11.64 10.93
CA ILE A 160 -3.16 -12.66 10.38
C ILE A 160 -3.43 -12.91 8.89
N ILE A 161 -4.70 -13.06 8.49
CA ILE A 161 -5.06 -13.33 7.09
C ILE A 161 -4.74 -12.12 6.21
N SER A 162 -5.11 -10.92 6.67
CA SER A 162 -4.87 -9.66 5.98
C SER A 162 -3.38 -9.38 5.81
N GLU A 163 -2.59 -9.58 6.86
CA GLU A 163 -1.14 -9.43 6.82
C GLU A 163 -0.50 -10.41 5.84
N SER A 164 -0.90 -11.68 5.86
CA SER A 164 -0.47 -12.68 4.87
C SER A 164 -0.80 -12.23 3.44
N TYR A 165 -2.02 -11.72 3.23
CA TYR A 165 -2.47 -11.32 1.90
C TYR A 165 -1.73 -10.10 1.37
N ILE A 166 -1.63 -9.03 2.16
CA ILE A 166 -0.91 -7.81 1.78
C ILE A 166 0.56 -8.11 1.51
N ASN A 167 1.18 -8.98 2.31
CA ASN A 167 2.55 -9.40 2.03
C ASN A 167 2.66 -10.12 0.69
N ALA A 168 1.80 -11.11 0.42
CA ALA A 168 1.77 -11.81 -0.86
C ALA A 168 1.58 -10.86 -2.06
N LEU A 169 0.70 -9.86 -1.93
CA LEU A 169 0.45 -8.85 -2.96
C LEU A 169 1.64 -7.89 -3.19
N LEU A 170 2.53 -7.72 -2.21
CA LEU A 170 3.71 -6.86 -2.31
C LEU A 170 4.99 -7.62 -2.70
N GLU A 171 4.95 -8.95 -2.82
CA GLU A 171 6.09 -9.75 -3.29
C GLU A 171 6.65 -9.31 -4.66
N PRO A 172 5.82 -8.93 -5.67
CA PRO A 172 6.34 -8.40 -6.93
C PRO A 172 7.23 -7.17 -6.74
N VAL A 173 6.87 -6.29 -5.79
CA VAL A 173 7.69 -5.13 -5.42
C VAL A 173 9.00 -5.59 -4.78
N ARG A 174 8.95 -6.48 -3.77
CA ARG A 174 10.16 -6.98 -3.07
C ARG A 174 11.17 -7.65 -4.00
N HIS A 175 10.66 -8.41 -4.96
CA HIS A 175 11.47 -9.17 -5.90
C HIS A 175 11.78 -8.44 -7.22
N ASN A 176 11.35 -7.18 -7.36
CA ASN A 176 11.59 -6.39 -8.56
C ASN A 176 11.03 -7.06 -9.83
N MET A 177 9.87 -7.72 -9.71
CA MET A 177 9.19 -8.36 -10.82
C MET A 177 8.60 -7.30 -11.76
N SER A 178 8.59 -7.58 -13.06
CA SER A 178 7.95 -6.73 -14.06
C SER A 178 6.43 -6.69 -13.85
N HIS A 179 5.77 -5.65 -14.40
CA HIS A 179 4.32 -5.53 -14.32
C HIS A 179 3.60 -6.76 -14.89
N GLU A 180 4.09 -7.29 -16.01
CA GLU A 180 3.52 -8.48 -16.65
C GLU A 180 3.62 -9.73 -15.75
N GLU A 181 4.75 -9.95 -15.08
CA GLU A 181 4.93 -11.05 -14.13
C GLU A 181 4.00 -10.91 -12.91
N ALA A 182 3.85 -9.68 -12.42
CA ALA A 182 2.96 -9.37 -11.31
C ALA A 182 1.51 -9.71 -11.64
N LEU A 183 1.02 -9.28 -12.81
CA LEU A 183 -0.36 -9.53 -13.25
C LEU A 183 -0.63 -11.02 -13.50
N LYS A 184 0.34 -11.78 -14.02
CA LYS A 184 0.21 -13.24 -14.20
C LYS A 184 -0.08 -13.98 -12.88
N ASN A 185 0.49 -13.51 -11.78
CA ASN A 185 0.28 -14.09 -10.45
C ASN A 185 -0.96 -13.52 -9.75
N LEU A 186 -1.36 -12.29 -10.11
CA LEU A 186 -2.43 -11.56 -9.45
C LEU A 186 -3.76 -12.31 -9.49
N ASP A 187 -4.15 -12.81 -10.66
CA ASP A 187 -5.41 -13.54 -10.84
C ASP A 187 -5.54 -14.71 -9.86
N PHE A 188 -4.48 -15.52 -9.76
CA PHE A 188 -4.45 -16.67 -8.87
C PHE A 188 -4.58 -16.26 -7.41
N LEU A 189 -3.83 -15.24 -6.98
CA LEU A 189 -3.87 -14.73 -5.61
C LEU A 189 -5.25 -14.18 -5.26
N VAL A 190 -5.81 -13.31 -6.11
CA VAL A 190 -7.12 -12.71 -5.86
C VAL A 190 -8.21 -13.78 -5.83
N ILE A 191 -8.21 -14.74 -6.75
CA ILE A 191 -9.17 -15.85 -6.73
C ILE A 191 -9.05 -16.67 -5.45
N PHE A 192 -7.82 -17.01 -5.03
CA PHE A 192 -7.58 -17.78 -3.82
C PHE A 192 -8.11 -17.06 -2.57
N TYR A 193 -7.75 -15.79 -2.38
CA TYR A 193 -8.15 -15.03 -1.19
C TYR A 193 -9.63 -14.65 -1.22
N SER A 194 -10.18 -14.20 -2.36
CA SER A 194 -11.60 -13.91 -2.49
C SER A 194 -12.45 -15.16 -2.30
N GLY A 195 -12.03 -16.31 -2.85
CA GLY A 195 -12.71 -17.60 -2.66
C GLY A 195 -12.64 -18.08 -1.20
N GLY A 196 -11.49 -17.92 -0.55
CA GLY A 196 -11.33 -18.21 0.88
C GLY A 196 -12.28 -17.39 1.74
N TRP A 197 -12.36 -16.08 1.52
CA TRP A 197 -13.31 -15.20 2.21
C TRP A 197 -14.77 -15.57 1.94
N GLN A 198 -15.14 -15.89 0.69
CA GLN A 198 -16.49 -16.37 0.37
C GLN A 198 -16.82 -17.66 1.15
N SER A 199 -15.88 -18.60 1.24
CA SER A 199 -16.07 -19.82 2.03
C SER A 199 -16.25 -19.52 3.51
N VAL A 200 -15.40 -18.67 4.09
CA VAL A 200 -15.51 -18.25 5.50
C VAL A 200 -16.86 -17.58 5.76
N PHE A 201 -17.28 -16.65 4.89
CA PHE A 201 -18.57 -15.98 5.04
C PHE A 201 -19.75 -16.93 4.87
N ASN A 202 -19.66 -17.93 3.99
CA ASN A 202 -20.70 -18.94 3.87
C ASN A 202 -20.82 -19.76 5.16
N GLU A 203 -19.72 -20.23 5.75
CA GLU A 203 -19.76 -20.97 7.02
C GLU A 203 -20.32 -20.10 8.16
N LEU A 204 -19.88 -18.84 8.24
CA LEU A 204 -20.29 -17.93 9.31
C LEU A 204 -21.74 -17.44 9.19
N PHE A 205 -22.23 -17.21 7.97
CA PHE A 205 -23.49 -16.51 7.74
C PHE A 205 -24.59 -17.36 7.09
N ASN A 206 -24.27 -18.55 6.53
CA ASN A 206 -25.25 -19.46 5.92
C ASN A 206 -25.53 -20.74 6.73
N GLU A 207 -25.07 -20.85 7.98
CA GLU A 207 -25.61 -21.87 8.90
C GLU A 207 -27.06 -21.53 9.29
N LYS A 208 -27.99 -22.00 8.45
CA LYS A 208 -29.32 -22.39 8.90
C LYS A 208 -29.16 -23.54 9.90
N LYS A 209 -29.33 -23.26 11.18
CA LYS A 209 -29.96 -24.20 12.13
C LYS A 209 -31.01 -23.47 12.97
#